data_AF-A0A529NBD3-F1
#
_entry.id   AF-A0A529NBD3-F1
#
_cell.length_a   1.000
_cell.length_b   1.000
_cell.length_c   1.000
_cell.angle_alpha   90.00
_cell.angle_beta   90.00
_cell.angle_gamma   90.00
#
_symmetry.space_group_name_H-M   'P 1'
#
loop_
_entity.id
_entity.type
_entity.pdbx_description
1 polymer ?
#
loop_
_entity_poly.entity_id
_entity_poly.type
_entity_poly.pdbx_seq_one_letter_code
_entity_poly.pdbx_strand_id
1 'polypeptide(L)' 'MTVKAILEKKGHDVLTLGPNEKLSEAIRILTEHRIGALVITNG' A
#
# COMPACT_ATOMS: atom_id res chain seq x y z
N MET A 1 13.11 -19.89 -1.51
CA MET A 1 12.10 -19.12 -0.74
C MET A 1 10.88 -18.89 -1.61
N THR A 2 9.68 -19.16 -1.09
CA THR A 2 8.42 -18.88 -1.82
C THR A 2 7.84 -17.54 -1.39
N VAL A 3 7.01 -16.92 -2.24
CA VAL A 3 6.30 -15.68 -1.91
C VAL A 3 5.46 -15.85 -0.63
N LYS A 4 4.80 -17.00 -0.47
CA LYS A 4 4.01 -17.34 0.71
C LYS A 4 4.84 -17.21 2.01
N ALA A 5 6.02 -17.82 2.06
CA ALA A 5 6.87 -17.78 3.25
C ALA A 5 7.39 -16.36 3.59
N ILE A 6 7.60 -15.51 2.57
CA ILE A 6 7.98 -14.11 2.78
C ILE A 6 6.83 -13.33 3.42
N LEU A 7 5.61 -13.50 2.89
CA LEU A 7 4.43 -12.78 3.37
C LEU A 7 3.99 -13.25 4.77
N GLU A 8 4.14 -14.53 5.10
CA GLU A 8 3.90 -15.04 6.45
C GLU A 8 4.78 -14.34 7.50
N LYS A 9 6.01 -13.98 7.14
CA LYS A 9 6.93 -13.22 8.01
C LYS A 9 6.69 -11.71 7.98
N LYS A 10 6.39 -11.14 6.80
CA LYS A 10 6.27 -9.68 6.60
C LYS A 10 4.90 -9.13 7.01
N GLY A 11 3.86 -9.94 6.92
CA GLY A 11 2.46 -9.52 7.00
C GLY A 11 1.82 -9.37 5.62
N HIS A 12 0.48 -9.31 5.62
CA HIS A 12 -0.36 -9.22 4.42
C HIS A 12 -1.03 -7.85 4.26
N ASP A 13 -0.64 -6.86 5.07
CA ASP A 13 -1.25 -5.53 5.04
C ASP A 13 -0.93 -4.82 3.72
N VAL A 14 -1.97 -4.27 3.10
CA VAL A 14 -1.89 -3.47 1.88
C VAL A 14 -2.63 -2.18 2.11
N LEU A 15 -1.93 -1.06 1.91
CA LEU A 15 -2.56 0.25 1.91
C LEU A 15 -3.09 0.55 0.51
N THR A 16 -4.36 0.97 0.46
CA THR A 16 -5.07 1.29 -0.79
C THR A 16 -5.62 2.70 -0.77
N LEU A 17 -5.94 3.21 -1.96
CA LEU A 17 -6.61 4.49 -2.16
C LEU A 17 -7.56 4.41 -3.36
N GLY A 18 -8.64 5.19 -3.34
CA GLY A 18 -9.59 5.26 -4.46
C GLY A 18 -9.00 5.96 -5.69
N PRO A 19 -9.49 5.67 -6.91
CA PRO A 19 -8.95 6.24 -8.15
C PRO A 19 -9.17 7.74 -8.31
N ASN A 20 -10.17 8.30 -7.62
CA ASN A 20 -10.57 9.70 -7.72
C ASN A 20 -10.09 10.54 -6.52
N GLU A 21 -9.30 9.93 -5.63
CA GLU A 21 -8.72 10.63 -4.49
C GLU A 21 -7.61 11.59 -4.92
N LYS A 22 -7.36 12.60 -4.08
CA LYS A 22 -6.34 13.60 -4.39
C LYS A 22 -4.93 13.00 -4.30
N LEU A 23 -4.06 13.42 -5.23
CA LEU A 23 -2.64 13.06 -5.19
C LEU A 23 -1.97 13.46 -3.86
N SER A 24 -2.40 14.57 -3.24
CA SER A 24 -1.89 15.00 -1.93
C SER A 24 -2.12 13.95 -0.83
N GLU A 25 -3.26 13.25 -0.87
CA GLU A 25 -3.54 12.16 0.08
C GLU A 25 -2.64 10.95 -0.18
N ALA A 26 -2.39 10.61 -1.44
CA ALA A 26 -1.45 9.54 -1.77
C ALA A 26 -0.05 9.85 -1.22
N ILE A 27 0.46 11.07 -1.44
CA ILE A 27 1.79 11.48 -0.92
C ILE A 27 1.83 11.47 0.61
N ARG A 28 0.75 11.91 1.28
CA ARG A 28 0.64 11.87 2.73
C ARG A 28 0.76 10.43 3.25
N ILE A 29 -0.03 9.50 2.68
CA ILE A 29 -0.03 8.08 3.09
C ILE A 29 1.35 7.44 2.88
N LEU A 30 1.97 7.65 1.70
CA LEU A 30 3.29 7.11 1.38
C LEU A 30 4.35 7.58 2.38
N THR A 31 4.32 8.85 2.76
CA THR A 31 5.28 9.47 3.69
C THR A 31 5.06 8.98 5.13
N GLU A 32 3.81 8.99 5.61
CA GLU A 32 3.46 8.55 6.97
C GLU A 32 3.85 7.09 7.22
N HIS A 33 3.63 6.22 6.23
CA HIS A 33 3.91 4.78 6.36
C HIS A 33 5.32 4.40 5.89
N ARG A 34 6.09 5.36 5.34
CA ARG A 34 7.44 5.15 4.78
C ARG A 34 7.48 4.03 3.75
N ILE A 35 6.54 4.03 2.81
CA ILE A 35 6.43 3.06 1.72
C ILE A 35 6.61 3.74 0.36
N GLY A 36 7.08 2.97 -0.62
CA GLY A 36 7.34 3.47 -1.98
C GLY A 36 6.21 3.24 -2.99
N ALA A 37 5.13 2.56 -2.60
CA ALA A 37 4.02 2.23 -3.50
C ALA A 37 2.69 2.19 -2.74
N LEU A 38 1.61 2.57 -3.42
CA LEU A 38 0.23 2.53 -2.94
C LEU A 38 -0.64 1.87 -4.02
N VAL A 39 -1.53 0.97 -3.63
CA VAL A 39 -2.38 0.25 -4.59
C VAL A 39 -3.67 1.02 -4.79
N ILE A 40 -4.01 1.36 -6.04
CA ILE A 40 -5.27 2.03 -6.35
C ILE A 40 -6.35 0.96 -6.59
N THR A 41 -7.46 1.03 -5.84
CA THR A 41 -8.59 0.10 -5.97
C THR A 41 -9.91 0.86 -6.05
N ASN A 42 -10.92 0.25 -6.67
CA ASN A 42 -12.25 0.86 -6.81
C ASN A 42 -13.22 0.53 -5.65
N GLY A 43 -12.71 -0.10 -4.58
CA GLY A 43 -13.55 -0.88 -3.66
C GLY A 43 -13.87 -2.27 -4.21
#